data_AF-A0A928D588-F1
#
_entry.id   AF-A0A928D588-F1
#
_cell.length_a   1.000
_cell.length_b   1.000
_cell.length_c   1.000
_cell.angle_alpha   90.00
_cell.angle_beta   90.00
_cell.angle_gamma   90.00
#
_symmetry.space_group_name_H-M   'P 1'
#
loop_
_entity.id
_entity.type
_entity.pdbx_description
1 polymer ?
#
loop_
_entity_poly.entity_id
_entity_poly.type
_entity_poly.pdbx_seq_one_letter_code
_entity_poly.pdbx_strand_id
1 'polypeptide(L)'
;MKNDTNQDALLVAKAIVNASRQAGYIVEDEAIQSSPELAALEKPLFIKIFQAFKEHLQAAGRMELTLDEISSMFNFAVGKGAEMAYNFMSGQKQDDHINGLFDSRVSLYVDDRLMNFLKAEPIASKLGGAFVDCRSENPGIDPVLALFEALKWTLRIAEHLTLKLIQRWK
;
A
#
# COMPACT_ATOMS: atom_id res chain seq x y z
N MET A 1 19.59 11.38 19.42
CA MET A 1 19.81 11.72 17.99
C MET A 1 18.45 11.97 17.37
N LYS A 2 18.21 13.16 16.80
CA LYS A 2 17.03 13.37 15.95
C LYS A 2 17.39 12.79 14.59
N ASN A 3 16.83 11.64 14.23
CA ASN A 3 16.87 11.20 12.85
C ASN A 3 16.12 12.22 12.00
N ASP A 4 16.70 12.54 10.83
CA ASP A 4 16.06 13.40 9.86
C ASP A 4 14.87 12.63 9.27
N THR A 5 13.66 13.13 9.44
CA THR A 5 12.41 12.44 9.07
C THR A 5 12.41 11.99 7.60
N ASN A 6 13.14 12.70 6.74
CA ASN A 6 13.32 12.32 5.34
C ASN A 6 14.19 11.07 5.15
N GLN A 7 15.19 10.84 6.00
CA GLN A 7 16.04 9.65 5.95
C GLN A 7 15.29 8.40 6.41
N ASP A 8 14.48 8.52 7.47
CA ASP A 8 13.66 7.43 7.98
C ASP A 8 12.61 6.98 6.95
N ALA A 9 11.91 7.94 6.32
CA ALA A 9 10.97 7.64 5.25
C ALA A 9 11.66 6.97 4.05
N LEU A 10 12.86 7.45 3.66
CA LEU A 10 13.62 6.85 2.58
C LEU A 10 14.05 5.40 2.91
N LEU A 11 14.39 5.12 4.16
CA LEU A 11 14.78 3.79 4.61
C LEU A 11 13.60 2.81 4.47
N VAL A 12 12.42 3.21 4.95
CA VAL A 12 11.20 2.41 4.82
C VAL A 12 10.81 2.20 3.35
N ALA A 13 10.85 3.27 2.55
CA ALA A 13 10.61 3.20 1.11
C ALA A 13 11.52 2.15 0.43
N LYS A 14 12.82 2.18 0.74
CA LYS A 14 13.79 1.22 0.22
C LYS A 14 13.49 -0.20 0.66
N ALA A 15 13.10 -0.43 1.91
CA ALA A 15 12.74 -1.75 2.41
C ALA A 15 11.58 -2.36 1.60
N ILE A 16 10.52 -1.60 1.36
CA ILE A 16 9.36 -2.06 0.58
C ILE A 16 9.70 -2.30 -0.89
N VAL A 17 10.44 -1.38 -1.52
CA VAL A 17 10.86 -1.53 -2.93
C VAL A 17 11.80 -2.73 -3.10
N ASN A 18 12.74 -2.93 -2.18
CA ASN A 18 13.65 -4.07 -2.23
C ASN A 18 12.90 -5.39 -2.05
N ALA A 19 11.94 -5.46 -1.11
CA ALA A 19 11.10 -6.64 -0.94
C ALA A 19 10.28 -6.96 -2.19
N SER A 20 9.79 -5.93 -2.88
CA SER A 20 9.08 -6.09 -4.16
C SER A 20 9.98 -6.63 -5.27
N ARG A 21 11.22 -6.15 -5.36
CA ARG A 21 12.20 -6.68 -6.32
C ARG A 21 12.58 -8.13 -6.03
N GLN A 22 12.83 -8.46 -4.77
CA GLN A 22 13.14 -9.83 -4.33
C GLN A 22 11.98 -10.80 -4.61
N ALA A 23 10.74 -10.32 -4.51
CA ALA A 23 9.55 -11.09 -4.84
C ALA A 23 9.28 -11.19 -6.37
N GLY A 24 10.06 -10.49 -7.20
CA GLY A 24 9.88 -10.48 -8.66
C GLY A 24 8.72 -9.59 -9.15
N TYR A 25 8.15 -8.76 -8.28
CA TYR A 25 7.06 -7.84 -8.63
C TYR A 25 7.55 -6.67 -9.49
N ILE A 26 8.78 -6.21 -9.25
CA ILE A 26 9.46 -5.17 -10.01
C ILE A 26 10.79 -5.76 -10.48
N VAL A 27 11.08 -5.68 -11.78
CA VAL A 27 12.35 -6.17 -12.33
C VAL A 27 13.49 -5.22 -11.90
N GLU A 28 14.71 -5.73 -11.81
CA GLU A 28 15.89 -4.88 -11.58
C GLU A 28 15.98 -3.78 -12.66
N ASP A 29 16.30 -2.57 -12.25
CA ASP A 29 16.31 -1.34 -13.07
C ASP A 29 14.97 -0.93 -13.71
N GLU A 30 13.86 -1.62 -13.40
CA GLU A 30 12.54 -1.20 -13.85
C GLU A 30 12.05 0.03 -13.07
N ALA A 31 11.67 1.07 -13.82
CA ALA A 31 10.97 2.21 -13.27
C ALA A 31 9.52 1.82 -12.91
N ILE A 32 9.10 2.13 -11.68
CA ILE A 32 7.71 1.97 -11.26
C ILE A 32 6.85 2.88 -12.14
N GLN A 33 5.95 2.26 -12.90
CA GLN A 33 4.96 2.96 -13.72
C GLN A 33 4.09 3.85 -12.82
N SER A 34 3.97 5.13 -13.16
CA SER A 34 3.05 6.06 -12.51
C SER A 34 2.31 6.89 -13.55
N SER A 35 1.10 7.35 -13.20
CA SER A 35 0.36 8.35 -13.96
C SER A 35 0.14 9.57 -13.06
N PRO A 36 0.23 10.81 -13.60
CA PRO A 36 -0.09 12.02 -12.84
C PRO A 36 -1.50 11.99 -12.22
N GLU A 37 -2.46 11.37 -12.90
CA GLU A 37 -3.82 11.20 -12.44
C GLU A 37 -3.89 10.27 -11.23
N LEU A 38 -3.18 9.14 -11.23
CA LEU A 38 -3.08 8.25 -10.07
C LEU A 38 -2.40 8.95 -8.88
N ALA A 39 -1.29 9.65 -9.14
CA ALA A 39 -0.58 10.41 -8.11
C ALA A 39 -1.45 11.51 -7.46
N ALA A 40 -2.35 12.12 -8.23
CA ALA A 40 -3.29 13.12 -7.72
C ALA A 40 -4.34 12.53 -6.77
N LEU A 41 -4.66 11.24 -6.89
CA LEU A 41 -5.62 10.52 -6.04
C LEU A 41 -4.99 10.03 -4.73
N GLU A 42 -3.67 9.83 -4.69
CA GLU A 42 -2.97 9.35 -3.49
C GLU A 42 -3.19 10.28 -2.29
N LYS A 43 -2.96 11.58 -2.47
CA LYS A 43 -3.03 12.55 -1.36
C LYS A 43 -4.39 12.55 -0.64
N PRO A 44 -5.55 12.72 -1.32
CA PRO A 44 -6.84 12.69 -0.64
C PRO A 44 -7.13 11.34 0.02
N LEU A 45 -6.75 10.22 -0.61
CA LEU A 45 -6.88 8.89 -0.01
C LEU A 45 -6.10 8.77 1.30
N PHE A 46 -4.83 9.17 1.31
CA PHE A 46 -3.98 9.09 2.51
C PHE A 46 -4.40 10.04 3.62
N ILE A 47 -5.00 11.19 3.29
CA ILE A 47 -5.64 12.05 4.29
C ILE A 47 -6.80 11.31 4.97
N LYS A 48 -7.65 10.62 4.21
CA LYS A 48 -8.76 9.83 4.75
C LYS A 48 -8.28 8.66 5.61
N ILE A 49 -7.26 7.94 5.15
CA ILE A 49 -6.65 6.83 5.90
C ILE A 49 -6.09 7.34 7.24
N PHE A 50 -5.41 8.49 7.24
CA PHE A 50 -4.85 9.09 8.46
C PHE A 50 -5.93 9.54 9.44
N GLN A 51 -7.02 10.11 8.94
CA GLN A 51 -8.16 10.48 9.78
C GLN A 51 -8.82 9.24 10.40
N ALA A 52 -9.10 8.21 9.59
CA ALA A 52 -9.71 6.97 10.05
C ALA A 52 -8.82 6.22 11.05
N PHE A 53 -7.50 6.23 10.84
CA PHE A 53 -6.51 5.71 11.80
C PHE A 53 -6.64 6.37 13.18
N LYS A 54 -6.72 7.70 13.23
CA LYS A 54 -6.88 8.42 14.51
C LYS A 54 -8.21 8.10 15.17
N GLU A 55 -9.29 8.15 14.40
CA GLU A 55 -10.65 7.89 14.90
C GLU A 55 -10.77 6.44 15.44
N HIS A 56 -10.18 5.48 14.74
CA HIS A 56 -10.16 4.07 15.14
C HIS A 56 -9.43 3.84 16.47
N LEU A 57 -8.23 4.41 16.61
CA LEU A 57 -7.46 4.31 17.86
C LEU A 57 -8.17 5.01 19.02
N GLN A 58 -8.73 6.19 18.77
CA GLN A 58 -9.50 6.94 19.77
C GLN A 58 -10.74 6.16 20.23
N ALA A 59 -11.52 5.62 19.29
CA ALA A 59 -12.71 4.82 19.59
C ALA A 59 -12.39 3.55 20.37
N ALA A 60 -11.23 2.93 20.09
CA ALA A 60 -10.76 1.75 20.81
C ALA A 60 -10.04 2.07 22.13
N GLY A 61 -9.79 3.35 22.47
CA GLY A 61 -9.02 3.74 23.64
C GLY A 61 -7.56 3.25 23.62
N ARG A 62 -6.98 3.09 22.43
CA ARG A 62 -5.61 2.58 22.23
C ARG A 62 -4.71 3.64 21.63
N MET A 63 -3.40 3.47 21.83
CA MET A 63 -2.38 4.35 21.25
C MET A 63 -1.75 3.75 19.99
N GLU A 64 -1.94 2.44 19.75
CA GLU A 64 -1.25 1.68 18.71
C GLU A 64 -2.18 0.64 18.08
N LEU A 65 -1.92 0.34 16.80
CA LEU A 65 -2.58 -0.73 16.06
C LEU A 65 -2.02 -2.10 16.46
N THR A 66 -2.83 -3.13 16.33
CA THR A 66 -2.36 -4.52 16.41
C THR A 66 -1.65 -4.92 15.11
N LEU A 67 -0.89 -6.02 15.15
CA LEU A 67 -0.28 -6.59 13.95
C LEU A 67 -1.30 -7.02 12.91
N ASP A 68 -2.48 -7.51 13.34
CA ASP A 68 -3.57 -7.88 12.45
C ASP A 68 -4.14 -6.64 11.74
N GLU A 69 -4.29 -5.52 12.45
CA GLU A 69 -4.76 -4.26 11.86
C GLU A 69 -3.75 -3.69 10.88
N ILE A 70 -2.45 -3.74 11.22
CA ILE A 70 -1.38 -3.37 10.29
C ILE A 70 -1.46 -4.24 9.04
N SER A 71 -1.60 -5.56 9.19
CA SER A 71 -1.73 -6.51 8.07
C SER A 71 -2.95 -6.20 7.20
N SER A 72 -4.10 -5.87 7.81
CA SER A 72 -5.31 -5.43 7.11
C SER A 72 -5.07 -4.15 6.30
N MET A 73 -4.32 -3.18 6.82
CA MET A 73 -3.98 -1.98 6.07
C MET A 73 -3.11 -2.27 4.84
N PHE A 74 -2.20 -3.25 4.89
CA PHE A 74 -1.44 -3.68 3.72
C PHE A 74 -2.33 -4.36 2.66
N ASN A 75 -3.26 -5.23 3.08
CA ASN A 75 -4.27 -5.78 2.18
C ASN A 75 -5.10 -4.68 1.51
N PHE A 76 -5.53 -3.69 2.31
CA PHE A 76 -6.25 -2.52 1.82
C PHE A 76 -5.43 -1.74 0.80
N ALA A 77 -4.17 -1.42 1.09
CA ALA A 77 -3.31 -0.65 0.18
C ALA A 77 -3.08 -1.39 -1.16
N VAL A 78 -2.87 -2.71 -1.13
CA VAL A 78 -2.75 -3.52 -2.35
C VAL A 78 -4.05 -3.50 -3.16
N GLY A 79 -5.17 -3.81 -2.51
CA GLY A 79 -6.46 -3.84 -3.16
C GLY A 79 -6.82 -2.48 -3.76
N LYS A 80 -6.64 -1.41 -2.99
CA LYS A 80 -7.01 -0.07 -3.42
C LYS A 80 -6.11 0.45 -4.55
N GLY A 81 -4.81 0.20 -4.49
CA GLY A 81 -3.90 0.53 -5.60
C GLY A 81 -4.28 -0.21 -6.89
N ALA A 82 -4.63 -1.50 -6.77
CA ALA A 82 -5.10 -2.27 -7.92
C ALA A 82 -6.42 -1.75 -8.49
N GLU A 83 -7.40 -1.45 -7.65
CA GLU A 83 -8.68 -0.86 -8.07
C GLU A 83 -8.49 0.51 -8.73
N MET A 84 -7.63 1.37 -8.17
CA MET A 84 -7.34 2.69 -8.74
C MET A 84 -6.75 2.59 -10.15
N ALA A 85 -5.74 1.72 -10.33
CA ALA A 85 -5.12 1.47 -11.62
C ALA A 85 -6.09 0.83 -12.63
N TYR A 86 -6.92 -0.11 -12.18
CA TYR A 86 -7.96 -0.71 -13.02
C TYR A 86 -8.96 0.34 -13.50
N ASN A 87 -9.53 1.12 -12.59
CA ASN A 87 -10.50 2.17 -12.89
C ASN A 87 -9.92 3.22 -13.85
N PHE A 88 -8.65 3.59 -13.66
CA PHE A 88 -7.93 4.48 -14.56
C PHE A 88 -7.86 3.90 -15.98
N MET A 89 -7.44 2.64 -16.12
CA MET A 89 -7.31 1.98 -17.43
C MET A 89 -8.65 1.72 -18.12
N SER A 90 -9.71 1.49 -17.35
CA SER A 90 -11.06 1.22 -17.86
C SER A 90 -11.94 2.47 -18.00
N GLY A 91 -11.43 3.66 -17.64
CA GLY A 91 -12.20 4.91 -17.67
C GLY A 91 -13.36 4.97 -16.65
N GLN A 92 -13.29 4.17 -15.59
CA GLN A 92 -14.30 4.17 -14.53
C GLN A 92 -14.02 5.29 -13.52
N LYS A 93 -15.08 5.72 -12.81
CA LYS A 93 -14.95 6.74 -11.77
C LYS A 93 -14.17 6.16 -10.59
N GLN A 94 -13.23 6.95 -10.09
CA GLN A 94 -12.48 6.61 -8.90
C GLN A 94 -13.37 6.72 -7.66
N ASP A 95 -13.30 5.71 -6.82
CA ASP A 95 -13.93 5.66 -5.50
C ASP A 95 -12.84 5.81 -4.44
N ASP A 96 -13.06 6.68 -3.45
CA ASP A 96 -12.14 6.94 -2.35
C ASP A 96 -12.69 6.43 -1.00
N HIS A 97 -13.64 5.49 -1.03
CA HIS A 97 -14.08 4.75 0.14
C HIS A 97 -12.94 3.93 0.76
N ILE A 98 -12.91 3.93 2.10
CA ILE A 98 -11.90 3.28 2.96
C ILE A 98 -12.47 2.08 3.71
N ASN A 99 -13.57 1.50 3.19
CA ASN A 99 -14.20 0.33 3.79
C ASN A 99 -13.21 -0.84 3.81
N GLY A 100 -13.11 -1.52 4.94
CA GLY A 100 -12.18 -2.64 5.12
C GLY A 100 -10.74 -2.25 5.46
N LEU A 101 -10.43 -0.97 5.71
CA LEU A 101 -9.07 -0.51 6.07
C LEU A 101 -8.47 -1.28 7.27
N PHE A 102 -9.31 -1.62 8.26
CA PHE A 102 -8.91 -2.38 9.47
C PHE A 102 -9.54 -3.78 9.52
N ASP A 103 -10.11 -4.27 8.42
CA ASP A 103 -10.71 -5.61 8.32
C ASP A 103 -9.84 -6.51 7.45
N SER A 104 -9.88 -7.81 7.75
CA SER A 104 -9.35 -8.89 6.93
C SER A 104 -9.88 -8.94 5.49
N ARG A 105 -11.01 -8.26 5.20
CA ARG A 105 -11.68 -8.25 3.90
C ARG A 105 -11.73 -6.86 3.30
N VAL A 106 -11.25 -6.75 2.07
CA VAL A 106 -11.31 -5.53 1.25
C VAL A 106 -12.24 -5.83 0.07
N SER A 107 -13.32 -5.06 -0.06
CA SER A 107 -14.18 -5.13 -1.23
C SER A 107 -13.49 -4.43 -2.40
N LEU A 108 -13.37 -5.13 -3.54
CA LEU A 108 -12.74 -4.60 -4.75
C LEU A 108 -13.67 -4.80 -5.94
N TYR A 109 -13.81 -3.76 -6.76
CA TYR A 109 -14.58 -3.80 -7.99
C TYR A 109 -13.65 -3.82 -9.20
N VAL A 110 -13.17 -5.01 -9.56
CA VAL A 110 -12.23 -5.23 -10.67
C VAL A 110 -12.60 -6.45 -11.50
N ASP A 111 -12.02 -6.58 -12.70
CA ASP A 111 -12.19 -7.78 -13.55
C ASP A 111 -11.68 -9.06 -12.86
N ASP A 112 -12.30 -10.20 -13.17
CA ASP A 112 -12.00 -11.52 -12.59
C ASP A 112 -10.53 -11.92 -12.77
N ARG A 113 -9.88 -11.54 -13.88
CA ARG A 113 -8.46 -11.85 -14.11
C ARG A 113 -7.57 -11.12 -13.12
N LEU A 114 -7.86 -9.85 -12.83
CA LEU A 114 -7.13 -9.07 -11.83
C LEU A 114 -7.43 -9.60 -10.43
N MET A 115 -8.69 -9.91 -10.13
CA MET A 115 -9.08 -10.53 -8.86
C MET A 115 -8.33 -11.84 -8.61
N ASN A 116 -8.23 -12.71 -9.62
CA ASN A 116 -7.50 -13.97 -9.52
C ASN A 116 -6.00 -13.76 -9.34
N PHE A 117 -5.41 -12.78 -10.04
CA PHE A 117 -4.02 -12.41 -9.83
C PHE A 117 -3.75 -11.94 -8.39
N LEU A 118 -4.57 -11.03 -7.86
CA LEU A 118 -4.41 -10.51 -6.49
C LEU A 118 -4.58 -11.60 -5.42
N LYS A 119 -5.40 -12.63 -5.68
CA LYS A 119 -5.56 -13.79 -4.78
C LYS A 119 -4.39 -14.77 -4.85
N ALA A 120 -3.75 -14.89 -6.02
CA ALA A 120 -2.64 -15.81 -6.22
C ALA A 120 -1.32 -15.25 -5.67
N GLU A 121 -1.15 -13.93 -5.72
CA GLU A 121 0.09 -13.27 -5.33
C GLU A 121 0.05 -12.78 -3.86
N PRO A 122 1.01 -13.19 -3.00
CA PRO A 122 1.05 -12.78 -1.60
C PRO A 122 1.64 -11.37 -1.43
N ILE A 123 1.19 -10.39 -2.21
CA ILE A 123 1.78 -9.03 -2.27
C ILE A 123 1.73 -8.37 -0.89
N ALA A 124 0.54 -8.31 -0.28
CA ALA A 124 0.34 -7.62 0.98
C ALA A 124 1.16 -8.23 2.13
N SER A 125 1.19 -9.56 2.23
CA SER A 125 1.96 -10.24 3.29
C SER A 125 3.47 -10.09 3.10
N LYS A 126 3.97 -10.11 1.85
CA LYS A 126 5.39 -9.87 1.56
C LYS A 126 5.82 -8.46 1.95
N LEU A 127 5.03 -7.45 1.57
CA LEU A 127 5.38 -6.04 1.85
C LEU A 127 5.14 -5.66 3.31
N GLY A 128 4.07 -6.19 3.92
CA GLY A 128 3.81 -6.05 5.35
C GLY A 128 4.92 -6.68 6.19
N GLY A 129 5.41 -7.86 5.82
CA GLY A 129 6.57 -8.49 6.46
C GLY A 129 7.82 -7.62 6.38
N ALA A 130 8.14 -7.08 5.20
CA ALA A 130 9.27 -6.19 5.01
C ALA A 130 9.20 -4.91 5.87
N PHE A 131 7.99 -4.38 6.09
CA PHE A 131 7.79 -3.27 7.03
C PHE A 131 8.09 -3.68 8.47
N VAL A 132 7.59 -4.84 8.92
CA VAL A 132 7.83 -5.35 10.28
C VAL A 132 9.33 -5.57 10.52
N ASP A 133 10.02 -6.21 9.56
CA ASP A 133 11.47 -6.43 9.63
C ASP A 133 12.23 -5.10 9.71
N CYS A 134 11.91 -4.16 8.82
CA CYS A 134 12.50 -2.82 8.82
C CYS A 134 12.30 -2.09 10.16
N ARG A 135 11.11 -2.21 10.78
CA ARG A 135 10.80 -1.61 12.09
C ARG A 135 11.58 -2.27 13.21
N SER A 136 11.73 -3.58 13.18
CA SER A 136 12.50 -4.35 14.16
C SER A 136 13.98 -3.97 14.13
N GLU A 137 14.55 -3.79 12.93
CA GLU A 137 15.95 -3.37 12.75
C GLU A 137 16.17 -1.89 13.09
N ASN A 138 15.13 -1.06 12.99
CA ASN A 138 15.22 0.39 13.16
C ASN A 138 14.16 0.90 14.17
N PRO A 139 14.26 0.53 15.46
CA PRO A 139 13.23 0.85 16.46
C PRO A 139 13.07 2.36 16.72
N GLY A 140 14.10 3.16 16.41
CA GLY A 140 14.11 4.62 16.59
C GLY A 140 13.27 5.41 15.59
N ILE A 141 12.78 4.78 14.51
CA ILE A 141 11.92 5.43 13.51
C ILE A 141 10.51 5.68 14.12
N ASP A 142 9.87 6.79 13.78
CA ASP A 142 8.46 7.03 14.13
C ASP A 142 7.56 5.95 13.48
N PRO A 143 6.81 5.16 14.28
CA PRO A 143 6.04 4.03 13.78
C PRO A 143 4.89 4.44 12.85
N VAL A 144 4.28 5.61 13.07
CA VAL A 144 3.14 6.08 12.27
C VAL A 144 3.66 6.59 10.93
N LEU A 145 4.71 7.41 10.92
CA LEU A 145 5.31 7.89 9.68
C LEU A 145 5.85 6.73 8.85
N ALA A 146 6.51 5.75 9.48
CA ALA A 146 6.98 4.55 8.80
C ALA A 146 5.83 3.74 8.19
N LEU A 147 4.75 3.51 8.93
CA LEU A 147 3.60 2.77 8.42
C LEU A 147 2.99 3.47 7.19
N PHE A 148 2.76 4.78 7.26
CA PHE A 148 2.18 5.54 6.15
C PHE A 148 3.10 5.58 4.92
N GLU A 149 4.41 5.68 5.12
CA GLU A 149 5.37 5.57 4.03
C GLU A 149 5.32 4.18 3.38
N ALA A 150 5.29 3.11 4.18
CA ALA A 150 5.22 1.74 3.68
C ALA A 150 3.92 1.47 2.91
N LEU A 151 2.78 1.94 3.41
CA LEU A 151 1.49 1.82 2.75
C LEU A 151 1.45 2.58 1.42
N LYS A 152 2.05 3.77 1.36
CA LYS A 152 2.15 4.56 0.11
C LYS A 152 2.92 3.81 -0.97
N TRP A 153 4.06 3.22 -0.63
CA TRP A 153 4.82 2.41 -1.58
C TRP A 153 4.09 1.13 -1.96
N THR A 154 3.46 0.45 -1.00
CA THR A 154 2.63 -0.73 -1.26
C THR A 154 1.52 -0.45 -2.28
N LEU A 155 0.82 0.68 -2.12
CA LEU A 155 -0.21 1.13 -3.05
C LEU A 155 0.35 1.34 -4.46
N ARG A 156 1.46 2.07 -4.59
CA ARG A 156 2.13 2.31 -5.89
C ARG A 156 2.62 1.05 -6.57
N ILE A 157 3.11 0.08 -5.79
CA ILE A 157 3.54 -1.22 -6.32
C ILE A 157 2.33 -1.99 -6.87
N ALA A 158 1.21 -1.98 -6.16
CA ALA A 158 -0.01 -2.62 -6.63
C ALA A 158 -0.60 -1.95 -7.89
N GLU A 159 -0.54 -0.61 -7.95
CA GLU A 159 -0.88 0.15 -9.17
C GLU A 159 0.00 -0.30 -10.33
N HIS A 160 1.32 -0.30 -10.15
CA HIS A 160 2.28 -0.71 -11.17
C HIS A 160 2.03 -2.13 -11.70
N LEU A 161 1.85 -3.09 -10.80
CA LEU A 161 1.55 -4.47 -11.15
C LEU A 161 0.26 -4.57 -11.97
N THR A 162 -0.76 -3.83 -11.56
CA THR A 162 -2.06 -3.81 -12.23
C THR A 162 -1.98 -3.19 -13.62
N LEU A 163 -1.31 -2.04 -13.76
CA LEU A 163 -1.09 -1.39 -15.06
C LEU A 163 -0.39 -2.35 -16.04
N LYS A 164 0.69 -3.02 -15.59
CA LYS A 164 1.39 -4.02 -16.41
C LYS A 164 0.52 -5.21 -16.79
N LEU A 165 -0.27 -5.73 -15.84
CA LEU A 165 -1.16 -6.85 -16.11
C LEU A 165 -2.21 -6.49 -17.16
N ILE A 166 -2.87 -5.35 -17.01
CA ILE A 166 -3.92 -4.89 -17.94
C ILE A 166 -3.32 -4.58 -19.32
N GLN A 167 -2.12 -3.99 -19.39
CA GLN A 167 -1.44 -3.73 -20.66
C GLN A 167 -1.15 -5.02 -21.44
N ARG A 168 -0.92 -6.15 -20.76
CA ARG A 168 -0.72 -7.47 -21.39
C ARG A 168 -2.02 -8.14 -21.87
N TRP A 169 -3.18 -7.63 -21.49
CA TRP A 169 -4.48 -8.15 -21.95
C TRP A 169 -4.89 -7.61 -23.32
N LYS A 170 -4.22 -6.56 -23.79
CA LYS A 170 -4.40 -5.97 -25.12
C LYS A 170 -3.51 -6.68 -26.13
#